data_AF-A0A8J3F4F4-F1
#
_entry.id   AF-A0A8J3F4F4-F1
#
_cell.length_a   1.000
_cell.length_b   1.000
_cell.length_c   1.000
_cell.angle_alpha   90.00
_cell.angle_beta   90.00
_cell.angle_gamma   90.00
#
_symmetry.space_group_name_H-M   'P 1'
#
loop_
_entity.id
_entity.type
_entity.pdbx_description
1 polymer ?
#
loop_
_entity_poly.entity_id
_entity_poly.type
_entity_poly.pdbx_seq_one_letter_code
_entity_poly.pdbx_strand_id
1 'polypeptide(L)'
;MSLKQFRSLPKVITAVGKWSDKKMPKTGNGFPLSKSRVIRLGGGWHWRIMGLEAAGRECRLLIAFHSAKENYLAALGYVRGSDTEVIGVLEFHGTHPGWHIHGCCKPGRPENVGRMRYTEMVRLPDAKEYHRNTEFRVHEYDALEPAIRHFGLQKAFQNMPSESGTESLFGEGP
;
A
#
# COMPACT_ATOMS: atom_id res chain seq x y z
N MET A 1 3.93 14.88 5.80
CA MET A 1 5.21 14.15 6.03
C MET A 1 5.57 13.43 4.73
N SER A 2 6.85 13.35 4.35
CA SER A 2 7.26 12.65 3.13
C SER A 2 7.40 11.14 3.32
N LEU A 3 7.43 10.39 2.22
CA LEU A 3 7.65 8.93 2.27
C LEU A 3 9.02 8.58 2.89
N LYS A 4 10.06 9.35 2.56
CA LYS A 4 11.41 9.15 3.13
C LYS A 4 11.40 9.28 4.65
N GLN A 5 10.70 10.29 5.17
CA GLN A 5 10.52 10.48 6.61
C GLN A 5 9.71 9.34 7.23
N PHE A 6 8.61 8.91 6.61
CA PHE A 6 7.82 7.79 7.11
C PHE A 6 8.67 6.52 7.27
N ARG A 7 9.53 6.21 6.29
CA ARG A 7 10.36 4.99 6.32
C ARG A 7 11.32 4.95 7.52
N SER A 8 11.78 6.09 8.03
CA SER A 8 12.69 6.15 9.18
C SER A 8 12.00 6.16 10.55
N LEU A 9 10.68 6.34 10.61
CA LEU A 9 9.96 6.38 11.88
C LEU A 9 9.81 4.98 12.50
N PRO A 10 9.66 4.87 13.83
CA PRO A 10 9.05 3.70 14.44
C PRO A 10 7.60 3.56 13.96
N LYS A 11 7.15 2.32 13.72
CA LYS A 11 5.77 2.00 13.34
C LYS A 11 5.24 0.86 14.19
N VAL A 12 3.95 0.90 14.44
CA VAL A 12 3.20 -0.18 15.10
C VAL A 12 2.09 -0.63 14.15
N ILE A 13 1.92 -1.95 14.00
CA ILE A 13 0.77 -2.50 13.28
C ILE A 13 -0.38 -2.57 14.27
N THR A 14 -1.46 -1.85 13.97
CA THR A 14 -2.63 -1.76 14.85
C THR A 14 -3.75 -2.69 14.40
N ALA A 15 -3.78 -3.05 13.11
CA ALA A 15 -4.75 -4.00 12.57
C ALA A 15 -4.22 -4.64 11.29
N VAL A 16 -4.57 -5.91 11.10
CA VAL A 16 -4.34 -6.62 9.84
C VAL A 16 -5.68 -7.11 9.31
N GLY A 17 -6.24 -6.41 8.32
CA GLY A 17 -7.51 -6.81 7.70
C GLY A 17 -7.39 -8.10 6.91
N LYS A 18 -8.48 -8.83 6.76
CA LYS A 18 -8.56 -10.06 5.94
C LYS A 18 -8.45 -9.71 4.45
N TRP A 19 -7.98 -10.67 3.65
CA TRP A 19 -8.11 -10.60 2.19
C TRP A 19 -9.59 -10.60 1.79
N SER A 20 -9.89 -9.89 0.71
CA SER A 20 -11.23 -9.75 0.17
C SER A 20 -11.19 -9.50 -1.34
N ASP A 21 -12.14 -10.10 -2.03
CA ASP A 21 -12.36 -9.92 -3.48
C ASP A 21 -13.63 -9.10 -3.74
N LYS A 22 -14.34 -8.78 -2.65
CA LYS A 22 -15.54 -7.95 -2.69
C LYS A 22 -15.16 -6.52 -3.01
N LYS A 23 -16.14 -5.75 -3.49
CA LYS A 23 -15.97 -4.31 -3.70
C LYS A 23 -15.49 -3.63 -2.41
N MET A 24 -14.39 -2.89 -2.51
CA MET A 24 -13.83 -2.16 -1.37
C MET A 24 -14.86 -1.16 -0.81
N PRO A 25 -15.07 -1.14 0.53
CA PRO A 25 -15.95 -0.17 1.16
C PRO A 25 -15.49 1.27 0.91
N LYS A 26 -16.44 2.18 0.72
CA LYS A 26 -16.15 3.62 0.57
C LYS A 26 -15.83 4.32 1.89
N THR A 27 -16.22 3.72 3.02
CA THR A 27 -16.14 4.30 4.37
C THR A 27 -15.75 3.23 5.38
N GLY A 28 -15.44 3.63 6.63
CA GLY A 28 -15.11 2.72 7.72
C GLY A 28 -13.74 2.06 7.50
N ASN A 29 -13.72 0.73 7.41
CA ASN A 29 -12.49 -0.07 7.25
C ASN A 29 -11.90 -0.07 5.83
N GLY A 30 -12.42 0.77 4.93
CA GLY A 30 -11.91 0.96 3.58
C GLY A 30 -10.66 1.85 3.50
N PHE A 31 -10.22 2.14 2.28
CA PHE A 31 -9.17 3.12 2.00
C PHE A 31 -9.82 4.35 1.35
N PRO A 32 -10.37 5.29 2.13
CA PRO A 32 -11.17 6.38 1.60
C PRO A 32 -10.32 7.35 0.81
N LEU A 33 -10.82 7.74 -0.36
CA LEU A 33 -10.22 8.68 -1.29
C LEU A 33 -11.32 9.53 -1.93
N SER A 34 -11.76 10.60 -1.26
CA SER A 34 -12.97 11.34 -1.69
C SER A 34 -12.82 12.05 -3.04
N LYS A 35 -11.59 12.44 -3.41
CA LYS A 35 -11.26 13.19 -4.64
C LYS A 35 -10.71 12.31 -5.75
N SER A 36 -10.52 11.02 -5.49
CA SER A 36 -10.17 10.04 -6.50
C SER A 36 -11.42 9.25 -6.86
N ARG A 37 -11.59 8.90 -8.13
CA ARG A 37 -12.57 7.85 -8.46
C ARG A 37 -12.02 6.60 -7.77
N VAL A 38 -12.64 6.22 -6.65
CA VAL A 38 -12.38 5.03 -5.83
C VAL A 38 -11.60 4.00 -6.62
N ILE A 39 -10.44 3.57 -6.11
CA ILE A 39 -9.61 2.51 -6.72
C ILE A 39 -10.56 1.44 -7.23
N ARG A 40 -10.71 1.38 -8.55
CA ARG A 40 -11.66 0.46 -9.18
C ARG A 40 -10.99 -0.89 -9.24
N LEU A 41 -10.87 -1.51 -8.06
CA LEU A 41 -10.54 -2.92 -7.93
C LEU A 41 -11.77 -3.67 -8.48
N GLY A 42 -11.73 -3.92 -9.79
CA GLY A 42 -12.75 -4.70 -10.49
C GLY A 42 -12.65 -6.18 -10.16
N GLY A 43 -13.40 -7.02 -10.90
CA GLY A 43 -13.27 -8.48 -10.76
C GLY A 43 -11.83 -8.95 -10.95
N GLY A 44 -11.41 -9.93 -10.14
CA GLY A 44 -10.07 -10.54 -10.16
C GLY A 44 -9.02 -9.83 -9.29
N TRP A 45 -9.38 -8.71 -8.65
CA TRP A 45 -8.50 -8.10 -7.63
C TRP A 45 -8.75 -8.72 -6.26
N HIS A 46 -7.66 -9.16 -5.63
CA HIS A 46 -7.62 -9.56 -4.23
C HIS A 46 -6.99 -8.40 -3.45
N TRP A 47 -7.62 -7.95 -2.36
CA TRP A 47 -7.12 -6.81 -1.59
C TRP A 47 -7.31 -6.97 -0.09
N ARG A 48 -6.49 -6.26 0.68
CA ARG A 48 -6.63 -6.10 2.13
C ARG A 48 -6.15 -4.73 2.58
N ILE A 49 -6.55 -4.35 3.78
CA ILE A 49 -6.13 -3.09 4.40
C ILE A 49 -5.47 -3.41 5.74
N MET A 50 -4.35 -2.73 5.98
CA MET A 50 -3.66 -2.75 7.26
C MET A 50 -3.78 -1.39 7.95
N GLY A 51 -4.04 -1.44 9.25
CA GLY A 51 -3.94 -0.31 10.16
C GLY A 51 -2.54 -0.22 10.73
N LEU A 52 -2.00 1.00 10.74
CA LEU A 52 -0.65 1.30 11.20
C LEU A 52 -0.69 2.57 12.04
N GLU A 53 0.24 2.72 12.97
CA GLU A 53 0.55 3.99 13.62
C GLU A 53 2.03 4.35 13.40
N ALA A 54 2.30 5.62 13.07
CA ALA A 54 3.66 6.14 12.97
C ALA A 54 3.71 7.58 13.49
N ALA A 55 4.58 7.85 14.47
CA ALA A 55 4.71 9.15 15.13
C ALA A 55 3.37 9.74 15.62
N GLY A 56 2.56 8.93 16.31
CA GLY A 56 1.27 9.35 16.86
C GLY A 56 0.19 9.62 15.81
N ARG A 57 0.36 9.12 14.58
CA ARG A 57 -0.58 9.31 13.47
C ARG A 57 -1.09 7.98 12.96
N GLU A 58 -2.42 7.87 12.85
CA GLU A 58 -3.06 6.77 12.16
C GLU A 58 -2.69 6.77 10.68
N CYS A 59 -2.29 5.60 10.21
CA CYS A 59 -1.90 5.31 8.85
C CYS A 59 -2.70 4.11 8.35
N ARG A 60 -2.95 4.07 7.04
CA ARG A 60 -3.51 2.91 6.37
C ARG A 60 -2.60 2.49 5.23
N LEU A 61 -2.52 1.18 5.05
CA LEU A 61 -1.86 0.55 3.92
C LEU A 61 -2.87 -0.34 3.22
N LEU A 62 -3.27 0.04 2.02
CA LEU A 62 -3.99 -0.83 1.10
C LEU A 62 -2.98 -1.67 0.33
N ILE A 63 -3.26 -2.95 0.20
CA ILE A 63 -2.52 -3.87 -0.67
C ILE A 63 -3.54 -4.56 -1.55
N ALA A 64 -3.31 -4.57 -2.86
CA ALA A 64 -4.16 -5.21 -3.84
C ALA A 64 -3.30 -5.84 -4.94
N PHE A 65 -3.69 -7.02 -5.40
CA PHE A 65 -3.05 -7.68 -6.54
C PHE A 65 -4.08 -8.37 -7.44
N HIS A 66 -3.70 -8.59 -8.70
CA HIS A 66 -4.50 -9.31 -9.68
C HIS A 66 -3.58 -10.24 -10.47
N SER A 67 -3.51 -11.51 -10.07
CA SER A 67 -2.49 -12.45 -10.59
C SER A 67 -2.57 -12.64 -12.09
N ALA A 68 -3.77 -12.82 -12.66
CA ALA A 68 -3.92 -13.05 -14.11
C ALA A 68 -3.55 -11.84 -14.99
N LYS A 69 -3.49 -10.63 -14.42
CA LYS A 69 -3.04 -9.42 -15.14
C LYS A 69 -1.64 -8.98 -14.72
N GLU A 70 -1.03 -9.73 -13.80
CA GLU A 70 0.23 -9.37 -13.17
C GLU A 70 0.22 -7.92 -12.70
N ASN A 71 -0.82 -7.54 -11.93
CA ASN A 71 -0.92 -6.19 -11.38
C ASN A 71 -0.77 -6.23 -9.87
N TYR A 72 -0.07 -5.24 -9.34
CA TYR A 72 0.10 -5.00 -7.91
C TYR A 72 -0.06 -3.52 -7.61
N LEU A 73 -0.72 -3.22 -6.50
CA LEU A 73 -0.87 -1.88 -5.95
C LEU A 73 -0.76 -1.94 -4.43
N ALA A 74 0.17 -1.19 -3.86
CA ALA A 74 0.20 -0.90 -2.44
C ALA A 74 0.24 0.60 -2.18
N ALA A 75 -0.81 1.13 -1.56
CA ALA A 75 -0.96 2.56 -1.27
C ALA A 75 -0.89 2.80 0.23
N LEU A 76 0.07 3.63 0.64
CA LEU A 76 0.28 4.06 2.01
C LEU A 76 -0.18 5.51 2.18
N GLY A 77 -0.92 5.80 3.24
CA GLY A 77 -1.31 7.17 3.56
C GLY A 77 -1.66 7.39 5.03
N TYR A 78 -1.71 8.67 5.41
CA TYR A 78 -2.19 9.12 6.72
C TYR A 78 -3.70 9.32 6.69
N VAL A 79 -4.38 8.90 7.74
CA VAL A 79 -5.81 9.20 7.90
C VAL A 79 -5.99 10.67 8.24
N ARG A 80 -6.95 11.32 7.57
CA ARG A 80 -7.31 12.73 7.68
C ARG A 80 -8.83 12.88 7.71
N GLY A 81 -9.41 12.84 8.91
CA GLY A 81 -10.87 12.84 9.04
C GLY A 81 -11.47 11.61 8.35
N SER A 82 -12.34 11.84 7.37
CA SER A 82 -12.98 10.78 6.58
C SER A 82 -12.19 10.34 5.34
N ASP A 83 -10.94 10.78 5.20
CA ASP A 83 -10.17 10.63 3.97
C ASP A 83 -8.70 10.23 4.22
N THR A 84 -7.95 9.98 3.14
CA THR A 84 -6.54 9.57 3.20
C THR A 84 -5.62 10.55 2.48
N GLU A 85 -4.56 10.99 3.15
CA GLU A 85 -3.41 11.68 2.56
C GLU A 85 -2.39 10.63 2.10
N VAL A 86 -2.45 10.22 0.84
CA VAL A 86 -1.53 9.21 0.27
C VAL A 86 -0.12 9.79 0.19
N ILE A 87 0.88 9.05 0.64
CA ILE A 87 2.29 9.47 0.63
C ILE A 87 3.18 8.61 -0.25
N GLY A 88 2.73 7.41 -0.61
CA GLY A 88 3.45 6.52 -1.50
C GLY A 88 2.54 5.45 -2.09
N VAL A 89 2.75 5.12 -3.36
CA VAL A 89 2.03 4.08 -4.10
C VAL A 89 3.03 3.21 -4.84
N LEU A 90 3.29 2.02 -4.31
CA LEU A 90 4.11 1.00 -4.97
C LEU A 90 3.24 0.24 -5.96
N GLU A 91 3.75 0.06 -7.17
CA GLU A 91 3.00 -0.55 -8.26
C GLU A 91 3.84 -1.48 -9.10
N PHE A 92 3.14 -2.46 -9.67
CA PHE A 92 3.59 -3.26 -10.79
C PHE A 92 2.40 -3.43 -11.74
N HIS A 93 2.65 -3.31 -13.03
CA HIS A 93 1.65 -3.63 -14.06
C HIS A 93 2.34 -4.50 -15.10
N GLY A 94 1.74 -5.64 -15.48
CA GLY A 94 2.34 -6.59 -16.43
C GLY A 94 2.65 -5.97 -17.81
N THR A 95 2.01 -4.85 -18.14
CA THR A 95 2.27 -4.08 -19.37
C THR A 95 3.33 -3.00 -19.23
N HIS A 96 3.90 -2.81 -18.04
CA HIS A 96 4.89 -1.76 -17.74
C HIS A 96 6.29 -2.38 -17.57
N PRO A 97 7.36 -1.57 -17.62
CA PRO A 97 8.74 -2.10 -17.60
C PRO A 97 9.18 -2.74 -16.28
N GLY A 98 8.34 -2.71 -15.24
CA GLY A 98 8.61 -3.35 -13.95
C GLY A 98 8.10 -2.56 -12.75
N TRP A 99 8.62 -2.92 -11.58
CA TRP A 99 8.26 -2.32 -10.29
C TRP A 99 8.64 -0.84 -10.24
N HIS A 100 7.71 0.00 -9.77
CA HIS A 100 7.96 1.42 -9.56
C HIS A 100 7.12 1.96 -8.41
N ILE A 101 7.53 3.11 -7.88
CA ILE A 101 6.78 3.84 -6.87
C ILE A 101 6.43 5.24 -7.34
N HIS A 102 5.23 5.67 -7.02
CA HIS A 102 4.85 7.08 -6.96
C HIS A 102 5.01 7.58 -5.52
N GLY A 103 5.82 8.61 -5.30
CA GLY A 103 6.00 9.17 -3.96
C GLY A 103 6.41 10.63 -3.99
N CYS A 104 6.15 11.34 -2.88
CA CYS A 104 6.60 12.71 -2.73
C CYS A 104 7.71 12.82 -1.67
N CYS A 105 8.77 13.56 -2.00
CA CYS A 105 9.84 13.89 -1.06
C CYS A 105 9.48 15.06 -0.14
N LYS A 106 8.42 15.82 -0.46
CA LYS A 106 7.92 16.94 0.33
C LYS A 106 6.70 16.49 1.17
N PRO A 107 6.40 17.18 2.27
CA PRO A 107 5.13 16.96 2.97
C PRO A 107 3.94 17.15 2.01
N GLY A 108 2.93 16.29 2.15
CA GLY A 108 1.66 16.49 1.46
C GLY A 108 1.01 17.80 1.88
N ARG A 109 0.17 18.33 0.99
CA ARG A 109 -0.58 19.56 1.19
C ARG A 109 -2.07 19.23 1.34
N PRO A 110 -2.88 20.08 2.02
CA PRO A 110 -4.29 19.80 2.26
C PRO A 110 -5.11 19.50 0.99
N GLU A 111 -4.77 20.12 -0.14
CA GLU A 111 -5.41 19.88 -1.44
C GLU A 111 -5.25 18.44 -1.95
N ASN A 112 -4.20 17.74 -1.50
CA ASN A 112 -3.86 16.38 -1.91
C ASN A 112 -4.60 15.29 -1.14
N VAL A 113 -5.21 15.64 0.01
CA VAL A 113 -6.05 14.72 0.78
C VAL A 113 -7.18 14.19 -0.12
N GLY A 114 -7.32 12.86 -0.13
CA GLY A 114 -8.32 12.13 -0.91
C GLY A 114 -7.95 11.80 -2.34
N ARG A 115 -6.71 12.05 -2.75
CA ARG A 115 -6.19 11.69 -4.07
C ARG A 115 -5.26 10.49 -3.97
N MET A 116 -5.42 9.50 -4.85
CA MET A 116 -4.48 8.38 -4.97
C MET A 116 -3.11 8.85 -5.47
N ARG A 117 -3.13 9.69 -6.51
CA ARG A 117 -1.94 10.34 -7.07
C ARG A 117 -2.21 11.82 -7.26
N TYR A 118 -1.16 12.62 -7.14
CA TYR A 118 -1.20 14.07 -7.35
C TYR A 118 0.11 14.52 -8.00
N THR A 119 0.11 15.72 -8.59
CA THR A 119 1.15 16.21 -9.52
C THR A 119 2.57 16.20 -8.93
N GLU A 120 2.70 16.39 -7.62
CA GLU A 120 3.99 16.44 -6.94
C GLU A 120 4.57 15.05 -6.60
N MET A 121 3.84 13.97 -6.89
CA MET A 121 4.37 12.61 -6.78
C MET A 121 5.25 12.29 -7.98
N VAL A 122 6.49 11.92 -7.71
CA VAL A 122 7.45 11.48 -8.73
C VAL A 122 7.37 9.97 -8.87
N ARG A 123 7.42 9.48 -10.11
CA ARG A 123 7.57 8.05 -10.42
C ARG A 123 9.04 7.66 -10.37
N LEU A 124 9.39 6.61 -9.64
CA LEU A 124 10.75 6.11 -9.53
C LEU A 124 10.79 4.57 -9.71
N PRO A 125 11.61 4.04 -10.64
CA PRO A 125 12.32 4.79 -11.70
C PRO A 125 11.33 5.48 -12.68
N ASP A 126 11.81 6.34 -13.58
CA ASP A 126 10.97 6.89 -14.67
C ASP A 126 10.54 5.77 -15.64
N ALA A 127 9.51 5.99 -16.46
CA ALA A 127 8.98 4.97 -17.37
C ALA A 127 9.98 4.55 -18.44
N LYS A 128 10.92 5.42 -18.79
CA LYS A 128 11.93 5.17 -19.81
C LYS A 128 13.28 4.69 -19.25
N GLU A 129 13.42 4.71 -17.93
CA GLU A 129 14.66 4.34 -17.24
C GLU A 129 14.72 2.84 -16.98
N TYR A 130 15.90 2.35 -16.59
CA TYR A 130 16.10 0.94 -16.28
C TYR A 130 15.33 0.50 -15.02
N HIS A 131 14.60 -0.61 -15.14
CA HIS A 131 13.92 -1.27 -14.02
C HIS A 131 14.71 -2.47 -13.56
N ARG A 132 15.19 -2.41 -12.31
CA ARG A 132 15.95 -3.52 -11.71
C ARG A 132 15.13 -4.80 -11.56
N ASN A 133 13.83 -4.68 -11.29
CA ASN A 133 12.95 -5.81 -11.12
C ASN A 133 11.78 -5.68 -12.10
N THR A 134 11.69 -6.63 -13.02
CA THR A 134 10.71 -6.66 -14.10
C THR A 134 9.73 -7.82 -13.95
N GLU A 135 9.93 -8.70 -12.97
CA GLU A 135 9.13 -9.91 -12.82
C GLU A 135 8.01 -9.73 -11.80
N PHE A 136 6.85 -10.30 -12.13
CA PHE A 136 5.73 -10.44 -11.21
C PHE A 136 5.84 -11.76 -10.47
N ARG A 137 6.18 -11.71 -9.18
CA ARG A 137 6.26 -12.88 -8.30
C ARG A 137 5.40 -12.63 -7.06
N VAL A 138 4.12 -12.33 -7.28
CA VAL A 138 3.18 -12.06 -6.20
C VAL A 138 2.03 -13.05 -6.22
N HIS A 139 1.87 -13.75 -5.11
CA HIS A 139 0.82 -14.67 -4.73
C HIS A 139 0.15 -14.15 -3.46
N GLU A 140 -1.00 -14.70 -3.09
CA GLU A 140 -1.71 -14.23 -1.88
C GLU A 140 -0.87 -14.33 -0.61
N TYR A 141 -0.07 -15.39 -0.49
CA TYR A 141 0.75 -15.62 0.69
C TYR A 141 1.94 -14.66 0.80
N ASP A 142 2.52 -14.20 -0.31
CA ASP A 142 3.69 -13.30 -0.31
C ASP A 142 3.33 -11.84 -0.66
N ALA A 143 2.06 -11.54 -0.99
CA ALA A 143 1.62 -10.22 -1.45
C ALA A 143 1.86 -9.08 -0.45
N LEU A 144 2.08 -9.37 0.83
CA LEU A 144 2.49 -8.37 1.80
C LEU A 144 3.95 -7.93 1.62
N GLU A 145 4.83 -8.84 1.20
CA GLU A 145 6.28 -8.67 1.23
C GLU A 145 6.76 -7.44 0.44
N PRO A 146 6.29 -7.18 -0.81
CA PRO A 146 6.71 -6.00 -1.55
C PRO A 146 6.40 -4.70 -0.80
N ALA A 147 5.21 -4.59 -0.21
CA ALA A 147 4.81 -3.42 0.57
C ALA A 147 5.63 -3.30 1.87
N ILE A 148 5.83 -4.40 2.61
CA ILE A 148 6.62 -4.43 3.84
C ILE A 148 8.02 -3.90 3.59
N ARG A 149 8.68 -4.44 2.56
CA ARG A 149 10.05 -4.08 2.22
C ARG A 149 10.15 -2.62 1.80
N HIS A 150 9.22 -2.18 0.95
CA HIS A 150 9.25 -0.85 0.38
C HIS A 150 8.94 0.25 1.41
N PHE A 151 7.90 0.05 2.22
CA PHE A 151 7.46 1.03 3.22
C PHE A 151 8.23 0.95 4.54
N GLY A 152 9.17 0.02 4.66
CA GLY A 152 10.02 -0.11 5.85
C GLY A 152 9.21 -0.57 7.06
N LEU A 153 8.47 -1.67 6.93
CA LEU A 153 7.60 -2.22 7.97
C LEU A 153 8.17 -3.48 8.63
N GLN A 154 9.35 -3.95 8.24
CA GLN A 154 9.95 -5.21 8.71
C GLN A 154 9.98 -5.30 10.25
N LYS A 155 10.51 -4.27 10.91
CA LYS A 155 10.58 -4.23 12.38
C LYS A 155 9.20 -4.22 13.04
N ALA A 156 8.21 -3.57 12.42
CA ALA A 156 6.85 -3.53 12.94
C ALA A 156 6.19 -4.92 12.87
N PHE A 157 6.46 -5.68 11.81
CA PHE A 157 6.01 -7.07 11.69
C PHE A 157 6.69 -8.02 12.67
N GLN A 158 8.00 -7.86 12.90
CA GLN A 158 8.74 -8.66 13.88
C GLN A 158 8.25 -8.46 15.32
N ASN A 159 7.73 -7.27 15.62
CA ASN A 159 7.24 -6.91 16.94
C ASN A 159 5.73 -7.14 17.12
N MET A 160 5.04 -7.76 16.15
CA MET A 160 3.64 -8.11 16.36
C MET A 160 3.54 -9.21 17.44
N PRO A 161 2.64 -9.07 18.41
CA PRO A 161 2.43 -10.10 19.42
C PRO A 161 2.03 -11.41 18.73
N SER A 162 2.63 -12.53 19.12
CA SER A 162 2.41 -13.86 18.53
C SER A 162 0.94 -14.31 18.59
N GLU A 163 0.16 -13.75 19.52
CA GLU A 163 -1.28 -14.03 19.68
C GLU A 163 -2.17 -13.41 18.59
N SER A 164 -1.65 -12.58 17.68
CA SER A 164 -2.40 -12.00 16.55
C SER A 164 -2.28 -12.78 15.23
N GLY A 165 -1.78 -14.02 15.28
CA GLY A 165 -1.84 -14.95 14.15
C GLY A 165 -0.84 -14.63 13.03
N THR A 166 0.46 -14.67 13.35
CA THR A 166 1.51 -14.60 12.32
C THR A 166 1.42 -15.74 11.30
N GLU A 167 0.87 -16.89 11.69
CA GLU A 167 0.66 -18.05 10.81
C GLU A 167 -0.41 -17.81 9.73
N SER A 168 -1.29 -16.81 9.88
CA SER A 168 -2.31 -16.46 8.86
C SER A 168 -1.92 -15.25 8.00
N LEU A 169 -0.74 -14.66 8.19
CA LEU A 169 -0.30 -13.47 7.45
C LEU A 169 0.21 -13.80 6.06
N PHE A 170 0.88 -14.93 5.96
CA PHE A 170 1.28 -15.59 4.73
C PHE A 170 0.31 -16.75 4.59
N GLY A 171 -0.63 -16.69 3.65
CA GLY A 171 -1.64 -17.74 3.45
C GLY A 171 -1.01 -19.13 3.45
N GLU A 172 -1.72 -20.12 3.99
CA GLU A 172 -1.23 -21.49 4.03
C GLU A 172 -0.86 -21.93 2.61
N GLY A 173 0.43 -22.13 2.39
CA GLY A 173 0.94 -22.66 1.13
C GLY A 173 0.49 -24.12 0.96
N PRO A 174 0.34 -24.60 -0.29
CA PRO A 174 0.02 -26.00 -0.55
C PRO A 174 1.11 -26.97 -0.05
#